data_AF-A0A847SQ16-F1
#
_entry.id   AF-A0A847SQ16-F1
#
_cell.length_a   1.000
_cell.length_b   1.000
_cell.length_c   1.000
_cell.angle_alpha   90.00
_cell.angle_beta   90.00
_cell.angle_gamma   90.00
#
_symmetry.space_group_name_H-M   'P 1'
#
loop_
_entity.id
_entity.type
_entity.pdbx_description
1 polymer ?
#
loop_
_entity_poly.entity_id
_entity_poly.type
_entity_poly.pdbx_seq_one_letter_code
_entity_poly.pdbx_strand_id
1 'polypeptide(L)'
;MRKFTLHMITCLLTGTQLCLAQTGVYVPPGGNIGVHPRDTVAIFSDVKNDGRFGSLKGSVVNFYGSKWENSNNATLPDENDYNNSHQPNMGGTFRFLQTKGISMGVQHIYGGYSASIGTGASFPNLSIGNSNNIHLDDLSDLKVRYNLNFETGHLLLNGWNLVVGNGDPGTITGYSNKAFVVTGSQSSGGFLFREQITPANDMVVYPVGSTTDSYSPMALKSNTSTPKTIQARVFDNVYQYGLSGDMNTSGYTLKTWHVKQDSGALNNVTVLLQHPEESETPAFSINRDSSYVTRLAGGVAWDTVAPSGVVTPGTLTTGAALRNTYMNSRTFGDGGEVNTFLSLASFNKVTSDVAFFFEAYRETIRWVGTHWRTTKELNLDHYELQRRRENEDSFYTVAKVAPHSLNGTSIGTLDYNYRDDDEYDNWTYYRVKVFGRDGKIFYSAVRQVPWWIEITITPNPNNGNFTVNLVGIHHKLRMVIHDVLGRERDNRLLTSNHTFVSKSDLPAGLYILTFYDTEDADRVVKTAKVVVVH
;
A
#
# COMPACT_ATOMS: atom_id res chain seq x y z
N MET A 1 -3.69 -54.42 75.88
CA MET A 1 -2.62 -54.20 74.87
C MET A 1 -3.13 -53.83 73.48
N ARG A 2 -4.21 -54.43 72.93
CA ARG A 2 -4.70 -54.11 71.56
C ARG A 2 -5.22 -52.68 71.32
N LYS A 3 -5.73 -51.96 72.32
CA LYS A 3 -6.25 -50.59 72.15
C LYS A 3 -5.15 -49.51 72.10
N PHE A 4 -3.98 -49.79 72.67
CA PHE A 4 -2.85 -48.86 72.70
C PHE A 4 -2.06 -48.87 71.37
N THR A 5 -1.92 -50.04 70.75
CA THR A 5 -1.27 -50.19 69.43
C THR A 5 -2.08 -49.53 68.32
N LEU A 6 -3.41 -49.55 68.41
CA LEU A 6 -4.29 -48.89 67.43
C LEU A 6 -4.16 -47.36 67.53
N HIS A 7 -4.14 -46.78 68.73
CA HIS A 7 -3.99 -45.32 68.90
C HIS A 7 -2.62 -44.80 68.46
N MET A 8 -1.56 -45.58 68.62
CA MET A 8 -0.22 -45.19 68.17
C MET A 8 -0.09 -45.19 66.64
N ILE A 9 -0.76 -46.12 65.96
CA ILE A 9 -0.82 -46.17 64.48
C ILE A 9 -1.70 -45.02 63.94
N THR A 10 -2.81 -44.69 64.59
CA THR A 10 -3.63 -43.54 64.18
C THR A 10 -2.91 -42.20 64.37
N CYS A 11 -2.16 -42.02 65.47
CA CYS A 11 -1.34 -40.81 65.68
C CYS A 11 -0.16 -40.71 64.69
N LEU A 12 0.42 -41.83 64.25
CA LEU A 12 1.45 -41.82 63.20
C LEU A 12 0.87 -41.57 61.80
N LEU A 13 -0.39 -41.93 61.53
CA LEU A 13 -1.08 -41.68 60.26
C LEU A 13 -1.72 -40.27 60.17
N THR A 14 -2.05 -39.64 61.30
CA THR A 14 -2.57 -38.26 61.34
C THR A 14 -1.47 -37.23 61.64
N GLY A 15 -0.29 -37.67 62.09
CA GLY A 15 0.87 -36.83 62.40
C GLY A 15 1.88 -36.68 61.27
N THR A 16 1.79 -37.49 60.21
CA THR A 16 2.51 -37.20 58.97
C THR A 16 1.83 -36.02 58.32
N GLN A 17 2.42 -34.82 58.46
CA GLN A 17 2.24 -33.79 57.45
C GLN A 17 2.41 -34.49 56.11
N LEU A 18 1.38 -34.44 55.27
CA LEU A 18 1.49 -34.79 53.86
C LEU A 18 2.58 -33.88 53.30
N CYS A 19 3.83 -34.34 53.32
CA CYS A 19 4.89 -33.79 52.51
C CYS A 19 4.45 -34.06 51.07
N LEU A 20 3.63 -33.16 50.52
CA LEU A 20 3.41 -33.10 49.10
C LEU A 20 4.80 -32.96 48.50
N ALA A 21 5.21 -33.97 47.73
CA ALA A 21 6.47 -33.95 47.02
C ALA A 21 6.52 -32.64 46.22
N GLN A 22 7.54 -31.83 46.47
CA GLN A 22 7.73 -30.58 45.76
C GLN A 22 8.00 -30.92 44.29
N THR A 23 7.00 -30.69 43.43
CA THR A 23 7.12 -30.93 41.99
C THR A 23 7.81 -29.73 41.35
N GLY A 24 9.13 -29.64 41.49
CA GLY A 24 9.92 -28.56 40.88
C GLY A 24 11.03 -28.00 41.74
N VAL A 25 11.78 -27.05 41.18
CA VAL A 25 12.77 -26.25 41.92
C VAL A 25 12.03 -25.14 42.65
N TYR A 26 12.14 -25.10 43.97
CA TYR A 26 11.57 -24.04 44.81
C TYR A 26 12.68 -23.30 45.54
N VAL A 27 12.72 -21.98 45.38
CA VAL A 27 13.57 -21.10 46.19
C VAL A 27 12.67 -20.44 47.23
N PRO A 28 12.72 -20.84 48.51
CA PRO A 28 11.86 -20.26 49.53
C PRO A 28 12.23 -18.80 49.84
N PRO A 29 11.35 -18.04 50.52
CA PRO A 29 11.69 -16.73 51.05
C PRO A 29 13.00 -16.76 51.87
N GLY A 30 13.92 -15.86 51.56
CA GLY A 30 15.27 -15.81 52.16
C GLY A 30 16.27 -16.85 51.64
N GLY A 31 15.82 -17.81 50.81
CA GLY A 31 16.69 -18.73 50.09
C GLY A 31 17.54 -18.02 49.04
N ASN A 32 18.76 -18.50 48.83
CA ASN A 32 19.72 -17.90 47.89
C ASN A 32 20.31 -18.98 46.97
N ILE A 33 20.15 -18.78 45.66
CA ILE A 33 20.85 -19.50 44.61
C ILE A 33 21.75 -18.48 43.89
N GLY A 34 22.96 -18.89 43.50
CA GLY A 34 23.86 -18.07 42.70
C GLY A 34 24.53 -18.93 41.63
N VAL A 35 24.51 -18.47 40.38
CA VAL A 35 25.17 -19.14 39.25
C VAL A 35 26.40 -18.33 38.83
N HIS A 36 27.59 -18.96 38.83
CA HIS A 36 28.87 -18.26 38.65
C HIS A 36 29.25 -18.05 37.17
N PRO A 37 30.16 -17.09 36.84
CA PRO A 37 30.48 -16.62 35.48
C PRO A 37 30.84 -17.64 34.39
N ARG A 38 31.02 -18.91 34.73
CA ARG A 38 31.40 -19.99 33.79
C ARG A 38 30.49 -21.22 33.92
N ASP A 39 29.48 -21.15 34.77
CA ASP A 39 28.60 -22.27 35.03
C ASP A 39 27.45 -22.27 34.02
N THR A 40 27.09 -23.48 33.61
CA THR A 40 25.85 -23.73 32.88
C THR A 40 24.98 -24.65 33.72
N VAL A 41 23.84 -24.15 34.18
CA VAL A 41 22.85 -24.89 34.96
C VAL A 41 21.69 -25.26 34.04
N ALA A 42 21.21 -26.51 34.12
CA ALA A 42 20.03 -26.96 33.41
C ALA A 42 18.93 -27.36 34.40
N ILE A 43 17.73 -26.83 34.23
CA ILE A 43 16.57 -27.10 35.06
C ILE A 43 15.48 -27.72 34.20
N PHE A 44 15.09 -28.95 34.52
CA PHE A 44 14.13 -29.75 33.73
C PHE A 44 12.71 -29.78 34.30
N SER A 45 12.50 -29.15 35.45
CA SER A 45 11.21 -29.06 36.13
C SER A 45 10.76 -27.60 36.25
N ASP A 46 9.51 -27.39 36.66
CA ASP A 46 9.00 -26.04 36.92
C ASP A 46 9.79 -25.37 38.05
N VAL A 47 9.89 -24.04 37.97
CA VAL A 47 10.62 -23.21 38.94
C VAL A 47 9.63 -22.29 39.64
N LYS A 48 9.64 -22.30 40.96
CA LYS A 48 9.02 -21.27 41.80
C LYS A 48 10.09 -20.57 42.62
N ASN A 49 10.23 -19.27 42.43
CA ASN A 49 11.20 -18.43 43.10
C ASN A 49 10.49 -17.44 44.02
N ASP A 50 10.58 -17.66 45.32
CA ASP A 50 10.10 -16.75 46.37
C ASP A 50 11.28 -16.08 47.12
N GLY A 51 12.52 -16.37 46.72
CA GLY A 51 13.76 -15.88 47.34
C GLY A 51 14.65 -15.13 46.34
N ARG A 52 15.96 -15.44 46.35
CA ARG A 52 16.95 -14.83 45.45
C ARG A 52 17.55 -15.90 44.54
N PHE A 53 17.36 -15.77 43.23
CA PHE A 53 18.02 -16.61 42.23
C PHE A 53 18.97 -15.75 41.40
N GLY A 54 20.19 -15.59 41.91
CA GLY A 54 21.22 -14.75 41.30
C GLY A 54 21.98 -15.42 40.17
N SER A 55 22.48 -14.60 39.25
CA SER A 55 23.32 -15.06 38.15
C SER A 55 24.37 -14.01 37.83
N LEU A 56 25.61 -14.45 37.59
CA LEU A 56 26.73 -13.58 37.27
C LEU A 56 27.02 -13.61 35.76
N LYS A 57 27.59 -12.55 35.22
CA LYS A 57 28.01 -12.38 33.83
C LYS A 57 28.81 -13.57 33.34
N GLY A 58 28.33 -14.18 32.26
CA GLY A 58 28.93 -15.38 31.66
C GLY A 58 28.28 -16.69 32.12
N SER A 59 27.46 -16.67 33.18
CA SER A 59 26.63 -17.81 33.55
C SER A 59 25.48 -18.03 32.57
N VAL A 60 25.06 -19.29 32.43
CA VAL A 60 23.91 -19.69 31.62
C VAL A 60 22.97 -20.55 32.44
N VAL A 61 21.69 -20.19 32.47
CA VAL A 61 20.62 -20.97 33.10
C VAL A 61 19.69 -21.46 32.00
N ASN A 62 19.80 -22.72 31.62
CA ASN A 62 18.92 -23.37 30.66
C ASN A 62 17.68 -23.91 31.39
N PHE A 63 16.51 -23.38 31.06
CA PHE A 63 15.23 -23.79 31.61
C PHE A 63 14.43 -24.58 30.56
N TYR A 64 14.10 -25.81 30.92
CA TYR A 64 13.30 -26.74 30.12
C TYR A 64 11.94 -27.06 30.75
N GLY A 65 11.67 -26.61 31.98
CA GLY A 65 10.37 -26.81 32.63
C GLY A 65 9.22 -26.12 31.88
N SER A 66 7.98 -26.36 32.30
CA SER A 66 6.80 -25.75 31.69
C SER A 66 6.52 -24.33 32.22
N LYS A 67 6.82 -24.08 33.50
CA LYS A 67 6.49 -22.82 34.17
C LYS A 67 7.63 -22.27 35.03
N TRP A 68 7.93 -20.99 34.87
CA TRP A 68 8.79 -20.20 35.74
C TRP A 68 7.96 -19.14 36.46
N GLU A 69 7.94 -19.16 37.79
CA GLU A 69 7.15 -18.25 38.61
C GLU A 69 8.05 -17.51 39.61
N ASN A 70 8.10 -16.18 39.53
CA ASN A 70 8.70 -15.34 40.55
C ASN A 70 7.60 -14.73 41.42
N SER A 71 7.66 -14.87 42.75
CA SER A 71 6.79 -14.08 43.62
C SER A 71 7.11 -12.58 43.52
N ASN A 72 6.19 -11.73 44.01
CA ASN A 72 6.37 -10.27 44.00
C ASN A 72 7.58 -9.78 44.82
N ASN A 73 8.09 -10.59 45.76
CA ASN A 73 9.27 -10.27 46.58
C ASN A 73 10.53 -11.00 46.10
N ALA A 74 10.41 -11.83 45.06
CA ALA A 74 11.54 -12.57 44.53
C ALA A 74 12.51 -11.63 43.83
N THR A 75 13.78 -12.01 43.80
CA THR A 75 14.80 -11.26 43.07
C THR A 75 15.63 -12.17 42.20
N LEU A 76 16.13 -11.61 41.10
CA LEU A 76 17.09 -12.23 40.20
C LEU A 76 18.35 -11.36 40.17
N PRO A 77 19.14 -11.35 41.28
CA PRO A 77 20.25 -10.44 41.42
C PRO A 77 21.37 -10.74 40.41
N ASP A 78 22.06 -9.70 39.97
CA ASP A 78 23.33 -9.80 39.25
C ASP A 78 24.45 -9.12 40.03
N GLU A 79 25.62 -8.93 39.41
CA GLU A 79 26.75 -8.25 40.03
C GLU A 79 26.37 -6.93 40.71
N ASN A 80 25.47 -6.12 40.14
CA ASN A 80 25.11 -4.83 40.71
C ASN A 80 24.51 -4.96 42.11
N ASP A 81 23.72 -5.99 42.34
CA ASP A 81 23.12 -6.28 43.63
C ASP A 81 24.16 -6.70 44.68
N TYR A 82 25.34 -7.14 44.26
CA TYR A 82 26.42 -7.60 45.14
C TYR A 82 27.56 -6.58 45.29
N ASN A 83 27.87 -5.81 44.24
CA ASN A 83 29.07 -4.97 44.16
C ASN A 83 28.79 -3.50 43.75
N ASN A 84 27.54 -3.14 43.47
CA ASN A 84 27.11 -1.79 43.12
C ASN A 84 27.85 -1.15 41.92
N SER A 85 28.36 -1.95 40.98
CA SER A 85 29.30 -1.49 39.94
C SER A 85 28.68 -0.73 38.74
N HIS A 86 27.33 -0.68 38.63
CA HIS A 86 26.54 0.06 37.63
C HIS A 86 27.08 0.03 36.19
N GLN A 87 27.64 -1.10 35.75
CA GLN A 87 28.11 -1.30 34.37
C GLN A 87 26.98 -1.91 33.49
N PRO A 88 27.02 -1.68 32.17
CA PRO A 88 26.12 -2.36 31.23
C PRO A 88 26.48 -3.86 31.05
N ASN A 89 25.51 -4.66 30.59
CA ASN A 89 25.66 -6.09 30.25
C ASN A 89 26.20 -6.94 31.40
N MET A 90 25.48 -6.92 32.53
CA MET A 90 25.73 -7.78 33.70
C MET A 90 24.80 -8.98 33.75
N GLY A 91 25.05 -9.87 34.70
CA GLY A 91 24.22 -11.03 34.99
C GLY A 91 24.28 -12.15 33.95
N GLY A 92 23.74 -13.30 34.33
CA GLY A 92 23.66 -14.48 33.49
C GLY A 92 22.61 -14.38 32.38
N THR A 93 22.62 -15.36 31.50
CA THR A 93 21.58 -15.56 30.49
C THR A 93 20.63 -16.66 30.92
N PHE A 94 19.36 -16.32 31.13
CA PHE A 94 18.28 -17.28 31.32
C PHE A 94 17.73 -17.68 29.96
N ARG A 95 17.84 -18.95 29.58
CA ARG A 95 17.45 -19.48 28.27
C ARG A 95 16.26 -20.41 28.44
N PHE A 96 15.14 -20.05 27.86
CA PHE A 96 13.93 -20.86 27.85
C PHE A 96 13.94 -21.72 26.58
N LEU A 97 14.09 -23.03 26.77
CA LEU A 97 14.42 -23.99 25.71
C LEU A 97 13.43 -25.15 25.69
N GLN A 98 13.31 -25.78 24.53
CA GLN A 98 12.68 -27.10 24.40
C GLN A 98 13.72 -28.22 24.49
N THR A 99 13.33 -29.34 25.08
CA THR A 99 14.17 -30.53 25.07
C THR A 99 14.16 -31.13 23.67
N LYS A 100 15.33 -31.32 23.07
CA LYS A 100 15.42 -31.82 21.69
C LYS A 100 14.71 -33.19 21.56
N GLY A 101 13.73 -33.28 20.67
CA GLY A 101 12.95 -34.50 20.43
C GLY A 101 11.74 -34.69 21.36
N ILE A 102 11.49 -33.77 22.29
CA ILE A 102 10.32 -33.78 23.17
C ILE A 102 9.64 -32.41 23.07
N SER A 103 8.41 -32.36 22.53
CA SER A 103 7.62 -31.13 22.55
C SER A 103 6.95 -31.00 23.91
N MET A 104 7.49 -30.14 24.76
CA MET A 104 6.87 -29.76 26.03
C MET A 104 5.78 -28.70 25.85
N GLY A 105 5.59 -28.20 24.62
CA GLY A 105 4.60 -27.18 24.30
C GLY A 105 5.07 -25.78 24.72
N VAL A 106 4.09 -24.90 24.92
CA VAL A 106 4.30 -23.51 25.36
C VAL A 106 4.94 -23.50 26.75
N GLN A 107 5.91 -22.60 26.98
CA GLN A 107 6.43 -22.31 28.32
C GLN A 107 5.78 -21.04 28.88
N HIS A 108 5.62 -20.99 30.20
CA HIS A 108 4.94 -19.92 30.91
C HIS A 108 5.91 -19.17 31.82
N ILE A 109 5.82 -17.84 31.84
CA ILE A 109 6.56 -16.98 32.75
C ILE A 109 5.57 -16.12 33.54
N TYR A 110 5.54 -16.31 34.85
CA TYR A 110 5.04 -15.30 35.78
C TYR A 110 6.23 -14.48 36.24
N GLY A 111 6.36 -13.27 35.70
CA GLY A 111 7.57 -12.45 35.81
C GLY A 111 7.87 -11.94 37.22
N GLY A 112 6.85 -11.74 38.06
CA GLY A 112 6.96 -11.15 39.39
C GLY A 112 7.31 -9.65 39.38
N TYR A 113 7.06 -8.96 38.25
CA TYR A 113 7.34 -7.53 38.06
C TYR A 113 6.05 -6.73 37.90
N SER A 114 6.09 -5.47 38.34
CA SER A 114 5.04 -4.47 38.10
C SER A 114 5.62 -3.28 37.33
N ALA A 115 5.23 -3.13 36.06
CA ALA A 115 5.67 -2.01 35.23
C ALA A 115 5.11 -0.67 35.69
N SER A 116 3.95 -0.66 36.35
CA SER A 116 3.33 0.56 36.88
C SER A 116 4.03 1.10 38.12
N ILE A 117 4.59 0.22 38.96
CA ILE A 117 5.32 0.59 40.19
C ILE A 117 6.83 0.67 39.92
N GLY A 118 7.32 -0.03 38.89
CA GLY A 118 8.74 -0.08 38.54
C GLY A 118 9.54 -1.08 39.38
N THR A 119 8.88 -2.01 40.09
CA THR A 119 9.51 -2.91 41.08
C THR A 119 9.16 -4.37 40.85
N GLY A 120 9.99 -5.27 41.39
CA GLY A 120 9.81 -6.72 41.35
C GLY A 120 10.99 -7.45 40.70
N ALA A 121 10.83 -8.74 40.46
CA ALA A 121 11.87 -9.56 39.83
C ALA A 121 12.14 -9.10 38.40
N SER A 122 13.43 -9.04 38.01
CA SER A 122 13.84 -8.65 36.67
C SER A 122 14.97 -9.54 36.18
N PHE A 123 14.81 -10.16 35.02
CA PHE A 123 15.85 -10.99 34.43
C PHE A 123 17.00 -10.10 33.95
N PRO A 124 18.28 -10.42 34.22
CA PRO A 124 19.39 -9.66 33.67
C PRO A 124 19.43 -9.79 32.14
N ASN A 125 19.53 -11.02 31.64
CA ASN A 125 19.41 -11.35 30.22
C ASN A 125 18.46 -12.53 30.03
N LEU A 126 17.60 -12.46 29.02
CA LEU A 126 16.60 -13.48 28.70
C LEU A 126 16.76 -13.91 27.25
N SER A 127 16.79 -15.22 27.01
CA SER A 127 16.82 -15.81 25.66
C SER A 127 15.61 -16.69 25.43
N ILE A 128 14.91 -16.44 24.34
CA ILE A 128 13.73 -17.18 23.89
C ILE A 128 14.19 -18.21 22.86
N GLY A 129 14.25 -19.48 23.25
CA GLY A 129 14.66 -20.59 22.39
C GLY A 129 13.62 -21.71 22.34
N ASN A 130 12.35 -21.37 22.52
CA ASN A 130 11.22 -22.30 22.45
C ASN A 130 10.39 -22.01 21.19
N SER A 131 10.43 -22.93 20.22
CA SER A 131 9.66 -22.82 18.97
C SER A 131 8.14 -22.89 19.17
N ASN A 132 7.67 -23.44 20.29
CA ASN A 132 6.26 -23.42 20.70
C ASN A 132 5.88 -22.14 21.44
N ASN A 133 6.78 -21.16 21.52
CA ASN A 133 6.60 -19.85 22.15
C ASN A 133 6.62 -19.86 23.68
N ILE A 134 6.68 -18.65 24.23
CA ILE A 134 6.57 -18.36 25.65
C ILE A 134 5.38 -17.44 25.89
N HIS A 135 4.56 -17.74 26.89
CA HIS A 135 3.44 -16.92 27.32
C HIS A 135 3.76 -16.25 28.65
N LEU A 136 3.40 -14.97 28.78
CA LEU A 136 3.29 -14.36 30.09
C LEU A 136 2.00 -14.84 30.77
N ASP A 137 2.14 -15.25 32.02
CA ASP A 137 1.03 -15.64 32.87
C ASP A 137 0.26 -14.42 33.37
N ASP A 138 -0.99 -14.66 33.77
CA ASP A 138 -1.87 -13.61 34.22
C ASP A 138 -1.36 -12.87 35.47
N LEU A 139 -1.67 -11.58 35.52
CA LEU A 139 -1.41 -10.64 36.61
C LEU A 139 0.06 -10.28 36.83
N SER A 140 0.96 -10.57 35.89
CA SER A 140 2.37 -10.24 36.03
C SER A 140 2.98 -9.65 34.76
N ASP A 141 3.64 -8.51 34.92
CA ASP A 141 4.55 -7.99 33.92
C ASP A 141 5.89 -8.73 33.99
N LEU A 142 6.70 -8.59 32.95
CA LEU A 142 8.05 -9.12 32.84
C LEU A 142 9.05 -7.98 32.63
N LYS A 143 10.19 -8.01 33.33
CA LYS A 143 11.31 -7.11 33.06
C LYS A 143 12.58 -7.86 32.67
N VAL A 144 13.27 -7.34 31.66
CA VAL A 144 14.59 -7.76 31.20
C VAL A 144 15.53 -6.54 31.25
N ARG A 145 16.59 -6.58 32.05
CA ARG A 145 17.44 -5.41 32.31
C ARG A 145 18.32 -5.04 31.11
N TYR A 146 18.98 -6.02 30.47
CA TYR A 146 20.03 -5.73 29.49
C TYR A 146 19.74 -6.25 28.08
N ASN A 147 19.53 -7.56 27.91
CA ASN A 147 19.29 -8.14 26.59
C ASN A 147 18.15 -9.15 26.59
N LEU A 148 17.19 -8.93 25.69
CA LEU A 148 16.22 -9.94 25.27
C LEU A 148 16.64 -10.51 23.91
N ASN A 149 17.06 -11.77 23.90
CA ASN A 149 17.47 -12.45 22.68
C ASN A 149 16.39 -13.42 22.19
N PHE A 150 16.18 -13.48 20.88
CA PHE A 150 15.39 -14.50 20.22
C PHE A 150 16.28 -15.49 19.48
N GLU A 151 16.31 -16.74 19.92
CA GLU A 151 16.88 -17.87 19.18
C GLU A 151 15.81 -18.49 18.27
N THR A 152 14.59 -18.66 18.79
CA THR A 152 13.42 -19.13 18.03
C THR A 152 12.13 -18.86 18.80
N GLY A 153 11.00 -18.81 18.09
CA GLY A 153 9.67 -18.63 18.66
C GLY A 153 9.40 -17.21 19.15
N HIS A 154 8.26 -17.04 19.82
CA HIS A 154 7.72 -15.74 20.19
C HIS A 154 7.61 -15.59 21.71
N LEU A 155 7.57 -14.33 22.16
CA LEU A 155 7.16 -13.98 23.52
C LEU A 155 5.78 -13.32 23.47
N LEU A 156 4.74 -14.05 23.88
CA LEU A 156 3.36 -13.61 23.88
C LEU A 156 3.04 -12.93 25.20
N LEU A 157 2.62 -11.68 25.12
CA LEU A 157 2.36 -10.86 26.30
C LEU A 157 1.05 -11.19 27.00
N ASN A 158 0.08 -11.79 26.30
CA ASN A 158 -1.22 -12.19 26.86
C ASN A 158 -1.93 -11.08 27.68
N GLY A 159 -1.80 -9.81 27.26
CA GLY A 159 -2.38 -8.66 27.96
C GLY A 159 -1.46 -7.94 28.96
N TRP A 160 -0.31 -8.52 29.28
CA TRP A 160 0.66 -8.00 30.25
C TRP A 160 1.81 -7.24 29.59
N ASN A 161 2.68 -6.62 30.37
CA ASN A 161 3.73 -5.77 29.84
C ASN A 161 5.10 -6.44 29.89
N LEU A 162 5.92 -6.12 28.90
CA LEU A 162 7.33 -6.43 28.89
C LEU A 162 8.11 -5.12 28.98
N VAL A 163 9.00 -5.02 29.96
CA VAL A 163 9.96 -3.92 30.08
C VAL A 163 11.34 -4.41 29.69
N VAL A 164 11.96 -3.76 28.71
CA VAL A 164 13.36 -3.98 28.35
C VAL A 164 14.16 -2.71 28.59
N GLY A 165 15.16 -2.80 29.46
CA GLY A 165 16.00 -1.68 29.85
C GLY A 165 16.28 -1.61 31.34
N ASN A 166 17.32 -0.86 31.70
CA ASN A 166 17.70 -0.56 33.08
C ASN A 166 18.48 0.76 33.17
N GLY A 167 17.78 1.87 32.97
CA GLY A 167 18.40 3.21 32.85
C GLY A 167 18.84 3.58 31.42
N ASP A 168 18.59 2.68 30.47
CA ASP A 168 18.77 2.80 29.03
C ASP A 168 17.78 1.82 28.36
N PRO A 169 17.56 1.86 27.03
CA PRO A 169 16.54 1.01 26.41
C PRO A 169 16.88 -0.48 26.40
N GLY A 170 18.05 -0.91 26.85
CA GLY A 170 18.56 -2.27 26.68
C GLY A 170 18.70 -2.64 25.21
N THR A 171 18.86 -3.93 24.95
CA THR A 171 18.97 -4.50 23.59
C THR A 171 17.93 -5.60 23.39
N ILE A 172 17.46 -5.72 22.14
CA ILE A 172 16.69 -6.88 21.69
C ILE A 172 17.39 -7.43 20.45
N THR A 173 17.76 -8.70 20.46
CA THR A 173 18.55 -9.34 19.40
C THR A 173 17.85 -10.58 18.85
N GLY A 174 18.25 -11.03 17.66
CA GLY A 174 17.73 -12.25 17.02
C GLY A 174 16.29 -12.15 16.51
N TYR A 175 15.65 -10.97 16.61
CA TYR A 175 14.29 -10.78 16.16
C TYR A 175 14.18 -10.77 14.63
N SER A 176 13.06 -11.30 14.13
CA SER A 176 12.69 -11.36 12.71
C SER A 176 11.17 -11.55 12.58
N ASN A 177 10.66 -11.76 11.36
CA ASN A 177 9.26 -12.14 11.15
C ASN A 177 8.89 -13.55 11.68
N LYS A 178 9.84 -14.30 12.26
CA LYS A 178 9.62 -15.62 12.86
C LYS A 178 9.91 -15.66 14.36
N ALA A 179 10.39 -14.56 14.93
CA ALA A 179 10.74 -14.47 16.33
C ALA A 179 10.66 -13.01 16.81
N PHE A 180 9.65 -12.70 17.61
CA PHE A 180 9.33 -11.34 18.05
C PHE A 180 8.36 -11.35 19.24
N VAL A 181 8.04 -10.16 19.76
CA VAL A 181 7.09 -9.97 20.87
C VAL A 181 5.66 -9.85 20.32
N VAL A 182 4.73 -10.66 20.79
CA VAL A 182 3.34 -10.64 20.34
C VAL A 182 2.47 -9.87 21.34
N THR A 183 1.84 -8.79 20.87
CA THR A 183 1.10 -7.83 21.71
C THR A 183 -0.42 -8.02 21.68
N GLY A 184 -0.93 -8.98 20.89
CA GLY A 184 -2.35 -9.30 20.76
C GLY A 184 -3.06 -8.49 19.68
N SER A 185 -4.04 -9.12 19.01
CA SER A 185 -4.78 -8.55 17.86
C SER A 185 -5.90 -7.59 18.23
N GLN A 186 -6.36 -7.61 19.47
CA GLN A 186 -7.45 -6.75 19.94
C GLN A 186 -6.95 -5.37 20.37
N SER A 187 -7.86 -4.40 20.42
CA SER A 187 -7.57 -3.04 20.90
C SER A 187 -7.09 -3.01 22.35
N SER A 188 -7.42 -4.03 23.16
CA SER A 188 -6.82 -4.34 24.46
C SER A 188 -5.63 -5.29 24.34
N GLY A 189 -4.59 -5.10 25.16
CA GLY A 189 -3.43 -5.98 25.19
C GLY A 189 -2.18 -5.32 25.80
N GLY A 190 -1.09 -6.07 25.77
CA GLY A 190 0.17 -5.74 26.42
C GLY A 190 1.07 -4.78 25.65
N PHE A 191 1.97 -4.09 26.35
CA PHE A 191 2.97 -3.20 25.76
C PHE A 191 4.40 -3.71 25.95
N LEU A 192 5.24 -3.43 24.95
CA LEU A 192 6.69 -3.46 25.10
C LEU A 192 7.19 -2.05 25.48
N PHE A 193 7.83 -1.94 26.64
CA PHE A 193 8.47 -0.72 27.13
C PHE A 193 9.96 -0.76 26.82
N ARG A 194 10.50 0.39 26.40
CA ARG A 194 11.94 0.65 26.33
C ARG A 194 12.25 1.89 27.16
N GLU A 195 13.16 1.75 28.10
CA GLU A 195 13.45 2.79 29.10
C GLU A 195 14.42 3.85 28.56
N GLN A 196 14.28 5.09 29.03
CA GLN A 196 15.31 6.15 28.92
C GLN A 196 15.91 6.34 27.51
N ILE A 197 15.08 6.32 26.46
CA ILE A 197 15.54 6.55 25.08
C ILE A 197 16.03 7.99 24.92
N THR A 198 17.24 8.14 24.39
CA THR A 198 17.88 9.42 24.06
C THR A 198 18.33 9.43 22.60
N PRO A 199 18.80 10.58 22.06
CA PRO A 199 19.27 10.65 20.67
C PRO A 199 20.53 9.81 20.42
N ALA A 200 21.26 9.45 21.49
CA ALA A 200 22.46 8.60 21.40
C ALA A 200 22.12 7.13 21.03
N ASN A 201 20.87 6.71 21.18
CA ASN A 201 20.43 5.35 20.87
C ASN A 201 20.03 5.17 19.38
N ASP A 202 20.08 6.23 18.58
CA ASP A 202 19.59 6.27 17.20
C ASP A 202 18.15 5.72 17.05
N MET A 203 17.92 4.71 16.20
CA MET A 203 16.61 4.06 16.04
C MET A 203 16.48 2.85 16.98
N VAL A 204 15.68 2.98 18.04
CA VAL A 204 15.33 1.90 18.95
C VAL A 204 14.17 1.09 18.37
N VAL A 205 14.41 -0.19 18.06
CA VAL A 205 13.42 -1.09 17.45
C VAL A 205 12.53 -1.76 18.51
N TYR A 206 11.25 -1.81 18.21
CA TYR A 206 10.19 -2.55 18.88
C TYR A 206 9.77 -3.70 17.96
N PRO A 207 10.38 -4.89 18.10
CA PRO A 207 10.03 -6.05 17.29
C PRO A 207 8.71 -6.64 17.80
N VAL A 208 7.61 -6.00 17.41
CA VAL A 208 6.25 -6.35 17.83
C VAL A 208 5.41 -6.87 16.67
N GLY A 209 4.41 -7.69 16.99
CA GLY A 209 3.37 -8.13 16.06
C GLY A 209 2.07 -8.43 16.80
N SER A 210 0.96 -8.44 16.08
CA SER A 210 -0.37 -8.65 16.69
C SER A 210 -0.68 -10.13 16.96
N THR A 211 -0.17 -11.01 16.09
CA THR A 211 -0.22 -12.47 16.21
C THR A 211 1.16 -13.05 15.84
N THR A 212 1.37 -14.36 15.98
CA THR A 212 2.63 -15.05 15.65
C THR A 212 3.00 -14.98 14.17
N ASP A 213 2.03 -14.72 13.29
CA ASP A 213 2.25 -14.62 11.84
C ASP A 213 2.14 -13.17 11.33
N SER A 214 2.05 -12.19 12.24
CA SER A 214 1.78 -10.81 11.87
C SER A 214 2.79 -9.83 12.45
N TYR A 215 4.01 -9.93 11.92
CA TYR A 215 5.13 -9.08 12.31
C TYR A 215 4.98 -7.67 11.73
N SER A 216 4.78 -6.67 12.58
CA SER A 216 4.57 -5.28 12.17
C SER A 216 5.31 -4.34 13.13
N PRO A 217 6.66 -4.38 13.10
CA PRO A 217 7.47 -3.68 14.08
C PRO A 217 7.45 -2.16 13.86
N MET A 218 7.87 -1.45 14.90
CA MET A 218 8.14 -0.01 14.85
C MET A 218 9.59 0.24 15.26
N ALA A 219 10.21 1.28 14.75
CA ALA A 219 11.40 1.87 15.35
C ALA A 219 11.14 3.33 15.73
N LEU A 220 11.77 3.78 16.80
CA LEU A 220 11.64 5.15 17.29
C LEU A 220 13.00 5.73 17.63
N LYS A 221 13.20 6.98 17.20
CA LYS A 221 14.33 7.82 17.58
C LYS A 221 13.83 9.02 18.38
N SER A 222 14.44 9.27 19.54
CA SER A 222 14.23 10.52 20.27
C SER A 222 15.08 11.64 19.66
N ASN A 223 14.48 12.81 19.44
CA ASN A 223 15.19 13.99 18.95
C ASN A 223 15.52 14.97 20.10
N THR A 224 15.27 14.58 21.36
CA THR A 224 15.57 15.39 22.56
C THR A 224 16.50 14.64 23.49
N SER A 225 17.45 15.35 24.11
CA SER A 225 18.36 14.78 25.12
C SER A 225 17.66 14.33 26.40
N THR A 226 16.45 14.83 26.70
CA THR A 226 15.63 14.34 27.80
C THR A 226 15.27 12.87 27.56
N PRO A 227 15.67 11.96 28.46
CA PRO A 227 15.33 10.55 28.35
C PRO A 227 13.82 10.31 28.33
N LYS A 228 13.38 9.38 27.48
CA LYS A 228 11.96 9.03 27.33
C LYS A 228 11.77 7.54 27.51
N THR A 229 10.96 7.13 28.48
CA THR A 229 10.42 5.77 28.51
C THR A 229 9.25 5.70 27.56
N ILE A 230 9.36 4.88 26.53
CA ILE A 230 8.32 4.71 25.52
C ILE A 230 7.81 3.29 25.59
N GLN A 231 6.48 3.16 25.51
CA GLN A 231 5.80 1.89 25.41
C GLN A 231 5.06 1.81 24.08
N ALA A 232 5.17 0.69 23.39
CA ALA A 232 4.52 0.48 22.11
C ALA A 232 3.91 -0.91 22.00
N ARG A 233 2.83 -0.98 21.24
CA ARG A 233 2.22 -2.23 20.78
C ARG A 233 1.60 -2.06 19.40
N VAL A 234 1.28 -3.18 18.76
CA VAL A 234 0.53 -3.20 17.50
C VAL A 234 -0.66 -4.16 17.63
N PHE A 235 -1.79 -3.78 17.05
CA PHE A 235 -3.00 -4.60 16.99
C PHE A 235 -3.67 -4.47 15.61
N ASP A 236 -4.67 -5.32 15.36
CA ASP A 236 -5.30 -5.43 14.05
C ASP A 236 -6.42 -4.40 13.87
N ASN A 237 -6.58 -3.98 12.62
CA ASN A 237 -7.54 -2.98 12.16
C ASN A 237 -7.22 -1.55 12.62
N VAL A 238 -7.81 -0.61 11.90
CA VAL A 238 -7.73 0.82 12.17
C VAL A 238 -9.15 1.29 12.49
N TYR A 239 -9.40 1.66 13.74
CA TYR A 239 -10.71 2.12 14.17
C TYR A 239 -10.82 3.63 14.08
N GLN A 240 -12.04 4.14 13.86
CA GLN A 240 -12.33 5.57 13.77
C GLN A 240 -11.79 6.37 14.95
N TYR A 241 -11.97 5.86 16.18
CA TYR A 241 -11.58 6.52 17.43
C TYR A 241 -10.38 5.82 18.11
N GLY A 242 -9.50 5.21 17.32
CA GLY A 242 -8.30 4.51 17.77
C GLY A 242 -8.58 3.12 18.36
N LEU A 243 -9.45 3.03 19.37
CA LEU A 243 -9.80 1.78 20.05
C LEU A 243 -11.23 1.30 19.79
N SER A 244 -12.06 2.14 19.16
CA SER A 244 -13.50 1.91 18.97
C SER A 244 -14.05 2.65 17.75
N GLY A 245 -15.33 2.39 17.43
CA GLY A 245 -15.99 2.91 16.24
C GLY A 245 -15.85 1.97 15.05
N ASP A 246 -16.28 2.44 13.88
CA ASP A 246 -16.21 1.65 12.65
C ASP A 246 -14.74 1.43 12.23
N MET A 247 -14.51 0.31 11.54
CA MET A 247 -13.22 0.00 10.95
C MET A 247 -13.02 0.83 9.67
N ASN A 248 -11.88 1.49 9.56
CA ASN A 248 -11.43 2.12 8.33
C ASN A 248 -10.96 1.03 7.36
N THR A 249 -11.82 0.67 6.40
CA THR A 249 -11.59 -0.45 5.48
C THR A 249 -10.97 -0.06 4.13
N SER A 250 -10.73 1.23 3.88
CA SER A 250 -10.23 1.72 2.59
C SER A 250 -9.07 2.69 2.75
N GLY A 251 -7.95 2.41 2.08
CA GLY A 251 -6.80 3.33 1.99
C GLY A 251 -5.91 3.32 3.23
N TYR A 252 -5.98 2.26 4.04
CA TYR A 252 -5.16 2.05 5.23
C TYR A 252 -4.44 0.69 5.17
N THR A 253 -3.41 0.53 5.98
CA THR A 253 -2.98 -0.79 6.46
C THR A 253 -3.91 -1.28 7.56
N LEU A 254 -4.02 -2.59 7.74
CA LEU A 254 -4.84 -3.23 8.77
C LEU A 254 -4.13 -3.28 10.12
N LYS A 255 -3.33 -2.25 10.44
CA LYS A 255 -2.47 -2.18 11.63
C LYS A 255 -2.56 -0.84 12.32
N THR A 256 -2.79 -0.88 13.63
CA THR A 256 -2.67 0.29 14.50
C THR A 256 -1.52 0.10 15.47
N TRP A 257 -0.57 1.03 15.47
CA TRP A 257 0.46 1.13 16.50
C TRP A 257 -0.03 2.07 17.60
N HIS A 258 -0.04 1.58 18.83
CA HIS A 258 -0.38 2.37 20.00
C HIS A 258 0.89 2.65 20.79
N VAL A 259 1.25 3.92 20.86
CA VAL A 259 2.47 4.41 21.49
C VAL A 259 2.10 5.33 22.66
N LYS A 260 2.76 5.14 23.80
CA LYS A 260 2.67 6.06 24.94
C LYS A 260 4.06 6.39 25.47
N GLN A 261 4.17 7.54 26.12
CA GLN A 261 5.33 7.98 26.88
C GLN A 261 4.97 7.98 28.36
N ASP A 262 5.89 7.63 29.27
CA ASP A 262 5.57 7.55 30.72
C ASP A 262 5.09 8.89 31.30
N SER A 263 5.55 10.01 30.71
CA SER A 263 5.31 11.36 31.17
C SER A 263 4.94 12.25 29.99
N GLY A 264 3.66 12.58 29.91
CA GLY A 264 3.12 13.50 28.92
C GLY A 264 2.95 12.90 27.52
N ALA A 265 2.84 13.79 26.55
CA ALA A 265 2.60 13.43 25.16
C ALA A 265 3.87 12.97 24.44
N LEU A 266 3.70 12.10 23.45
CA LEU A 266 4.76 11.79 22.51
C LEU A 266 5.14 13.06 21.74
N ASN A 267 6.40 13.48 21.82
CA ASN A 267 6.88 14.71 21.22
C ASN A 267 8.37 14.65 20.87
N ASN A 268 8.74 15.34 19.77
CA ASN A 268 10.10 15.37 19.24
C ASN A 268 10.70 13.97 19.04
N VAL A 269 9.97 13.12 18.32
CA VAL A 269 10.42 11.77 17.97
C VAL A 269 10.26 11.52 16.49
N THR A 270 11.08 10.65 15.94
CA THR A 270 10.92 10.10 14.59
C THR A 270 10.52 8.65 14.71
N VAL A 271 9.39 8.28 14.09
CA VAL A 271 8.95 6.89 14.02
C VAL A 271 9.17 6.33 12.62
N LEU A 272 9.46 5.05 12.55
CA LEU A 272 9.50 4.24 11.34
C LEU A 272 8.59 3.04 11.59
N LEU A 273 7.53 2.91 10.79
CA LEU A 273 6.57 1.81 10.90
C LEU A 273 6.83 0.85 9.75
N GLN A 274 6.82 -0.46 10.03
CA GLN A 274 7.00 -1.50 9.05
C GLN A 274 5.80 -2.45 9.03
N HIS A 275 5.30 -2.77 7.85
CA HIS A 275 4.20 -3.74 7.66
C HIS A 275 4.47 -4.66 6.46
N PRO A 276 3.97 -5.91 6.50
CA PRO A 276 4.01 -6.80 5.34
C PRO A 276 2.87 -6.48 4.37
N GLU A 277 3.04 -6.84 3.10
CA GLU A 277 2.04 -6.63 2.03
C GLU A 277 0.67 -7.22 2.38
N GLU A 278 0.62 -8.39 3.04
CA GLU A 278 -0.66 -9.00 3.45
C GLU A 278 -1.47 -8.18 4.46
N SER A 279 -0.87 -7.16 5.08
CA SER A 279 -1.55 -6.26 6.01
C SER A 279 -2.15 -5.02 5.31
N GLU A 280 -2.19 -4.97 3.99
CA GLU A 280 -2.71 -3.82 3.24
C GLU A 280 -4.15 -4.03 2.77
N THR A 281 -4.95 -2.95 2.78
CA THR A 281 -6.23 -2.96 2.04
C THR A 281 -5.95 -2.83 0.53
N PRO A 282 -6.83 -3.33 -0.36
CA PRO A 282 -6.62 -3.22 -1.81
C PRO A 282 -6.38 -1.79 -2.31
N ALA A 283 -7.09 -0.82 -1.72
CA ALA A 283 -6.91 0.60 -2.06
C ALA A 283 -5.55 1.14 -1.62
N PHE A 284 -5.01 0.68 -0.48
CA PHE A 284 -3.68 1.07 -0.02
C PHE A 284 -2.59 0.48 -0.92
N SER A 285 -2.66 -0.80 -1.29
CA SER A 285 -1.65 -1.47 -2.12
C SER A 285 -1.47 -0.81 -3.49
N ILE A 286 -2.56 -0.31 -4.09
CA ILE A 286 -2.52 0.41 -5.37
C ILE A 286 -1.85 1.80 -5.22
N ASN A 287 -2.00 2.42 -4.05
CA ASN A 287 -1.61 3.82 -3.80
C ASN A 287 -0.39 3.95 -2.87
N ARG A 288 0.41 2.89 -2.75
CA ARG A 288 1.51 2.80 -1.78
C ARG A 288 2.53 3.94 -1.89
N ASP A 289 2.82 4.42 -3.09
CA ASP A 289 3.76 5.53 -3.31
C ASP A 289 3.24 6.88 -2.76
N SER A 290 1.93 6.98 -2.52
CA SER A 290 1.28 8.15 -1.92
C SER A 290 1.03 8.00 -0.41
N SER A 291 1.62 6.97 0.22
CA SER A 291 1.38 6.67 1.62
C SER A 291 2.14 7.59 2.58
N TYR A 292 1.63 7.67 3.81
CA TYR A 292 2.17 8.44 4.91
C TYR A 292 1.79 7.82 6.26
N VAL A 293 2.53 8.17 7.31
CA VAL A 293 2.16 7.84 8.69
C VAL A 293 1.10 8.82 9.17
N THR A 294 -0.08 8.33 9.49
CA THR A 294 -1.19 9.11 10.08
C THR A 294 -1.23 8.92 11.59
N ARG A 295 -1.67 9.96 12.30
CA ARG A 295 -1.88 9.97 13.76
C ARG A 295 -3.35 10.30 14.04
N LEU A 296 -3.96 9.61 15.01
CA LEU A 296 -5.27 10.01 15.54
C LEU A 296 -5.10 11.33 16.32
N ALA A 297 -5.78 12.38 15.88
CA ALA A 297 -5.75 13.71 16.46
C ALA A 297 -7.07 14.03 17.17
N GLY A 298 -6.99 14.54 18.40
CA GLY A 298 -8.13 14.92 19.23
C GLY A 298 -9.02 13.72 19.63
N GLY A 299 -8.52 12.49 19.53
CA GLY A 299 -9.31 11.27 19.69
C GLY A 299 -10.45 11.07 18.68
N VAL A 300 -10.56 11.91 17.65
CA VAL A 300 -11.74 11.97 16.77
C VAL A 300 -11.46 11.70 15.31
N ALA A 301 -10.27 12.04 14.81
CA ALA A 301 -9.96 11.95 13.39
C ALA A 301 -8.49 11.60 13.13
N TRP A 302 -8.26 10.74 12.15
CA TRP A 302 -6.93 10.45 11.64
C TRP A 302 -6.45 11.62 10.78
N ASP A 303 -5.27 12.14 11.09
CA ASP A 303 -4.72 13.28 10.36
C ASP A 303 -4.28 12.90 8.94
N THR A 304 -4.26 13.90 8.06
CA THR A 304 -3.81 13.76 6.68
C THR A 304 -2.61 14.68 6.48
N VAL A 305 -1.50 14.10 6.04
CA VAL A 305 -0.26 14.85 5.73
C VAL A 305 0.20 14.52 4.32
N ALA A 306 1.15 15.30 3.80
CA ALA A 306 1.72 15.01 2.48
C ALA A 306 2.36 13.60 2.46
N PRO A 307 2.30 12.89 1.31
CA PRO A 307 2.97 11.61 1.15
C PRO A 307 4.45 11.70 1.53
N SER A 308 4.93 10.76 2.33
CA SER A 308 6.38 10.62 2.61
C SER A 308 7.04 9.54 1.76
N GLY A 309 6.26 8.85 0.92
CA GLY A 309 6.71 7.72 0.12
C GLY A 309 6.90 6.47 0.97
N VAL A 310 7.23 5.36 0.30
CA VAL A 310 7.43 4.05 0.93
C VAL A 310 8.85 3.55 0.70
N VAL A 311 9.45 2.93 1.72
CA VAL A 311 10.76 2.28 1.65
C VAL A 311 10.57 0.76 1.66
N THR A 312 11.32 0.04 0.84
CA THR A 312 11.33 -1.42 0.77
C THR A 312 12.71 -1.90 0.30
N PRO A 313 13.22 -3.10 0.69
CA PRO A 313 12.64 -4.10 1.59
C PRO A 313 12.58 -3.66 3.06
N GLY A 314 11.83 -4.39 3.89
CA GLY A 314 11.73 -4.13 5.33
C GLY A 314 13.04 -4.43 6.06
N THR A 315 13.55 -3.46 6.84
CA THR A 315 14.84 -3.54 7.52
C THR A 315 14.75 -3.63 9.05
N LEU A 316 13.56 -3.54 9.63
CA LEU A 316 13.34 -3.75 11.06
C LEU A 316 13.37 -5.25 11.36
N THR A 317 14.55 -5.85 11.24
CA THR A 317 14.87 -7.26 11.51
C THR A 317 16.37 -7.36 11.82
N THR A 318 16.80 -8.33 12.61
CA THR A 318 18.24 -8.59 12.83
C THR A 318 18.88 -9.43 11.74
N GLY A 319 18.06 -10.08 10.89
CA GLY A 319 18.51 -10.92 9.78
C GLY A 319 18.54 -10.18 8.43
N ALA A 320 18.40 -10.95 7.35
CA ALA A 320 18.26 -10.38 6.01
C ALA A 320 16.97 -9.54 5.90
N ALA A 321 17.02 -8.49 5.07
CA ALA A 321 15.87 -7.63 4.82
C ALA A 321 14.68 -8.43 4.28
N LEU A 322 13.47 -8.07 4.74
CA LEU A 322 12.24 -8.79 4.45
C LEU A 322 11.66 -8.31 3.11
N ARG A 323 11.43 -9.24 2.18
CA ARG A 323 10.74 -8.97 0.91
C ARG A 323 9.25 -8.70 1.15
N ASN A 324 8.60 -8.02 0.21
CA ASN A 324 7.17 -7.67 0.26
C ASN A 324 6.80 -7.02 1.60
N THR A 325 7.72 -6.24 2.14
CA THR A 325 7.60 -5.53 3.40
C THR A 325 7.97 -4.08 3.14
N TYR A 326 7.18 -3.19 3.70
CA TYR A 326 7.18 -1.78 3.38
C TYR A 326 7.32 -0.97 4.66
N MET A 327 7.90 0.22 4.54
CA MET A 327 8.11 1.10 5.67
C MET A 327 7.80 2.56 5.33
N ASN A 328 7.24 3.27 6.29
CA ASN A 328 7.04 4.71 6.22
C ASN A 328 7.54 5.35 7.51
N SER A 329 8.10 6.56 7.39
CA SER A 329 8.55 7.34 8.53
C SER A 329 7.79 8.65 8.66
N ARG A 330 7.74 9.15 9.89
CA ARG A 330 7.28 10.50 10.20
C ARG A 330 7.96 11.02 11.45
N THR A 331 8.31 12.30 11.42
CA THR A 331 8.82 13.04 12.58
C THR A 331 7.68 13.84 13.20
N PHE A 332 7.48 13.66 14.50
CA PHE A 332 6.56 14.45 15.32
C PHE A 332 7.36 15.48 16.10
N GLY A 333 7.32 16.75 15.68
CA GLY A 333 7.96 17.86 16.39
C GLY A 333 7.08 18.49 17.47
N ASP A 334 5.77 18.29 17.37
CA ASP A 334 4.77 18.76 18.31
C ASP A 334 4.53 17.77 19.45
N GLY A 335 3.90 18.23 20.53
CA GLY A 335 3.32 17.35 21.53
C GLY A 335 1.96 16.84 21.06
N GLY A 336 1.77 15.53 21.05
CA GLY A 336 0.49 14.88 20.75
C GLY A 336 -0.38 14.64 21.98
N GLU A 337 -1.09 13.52 21.97
CA GLU A 337 -1.81 12.99 23.13
C GLU A 337 -0.94 11.99 23.90
N VAL A 338 -1.27 11.75 25.18
CA VAL A 338 -0.62 10.71 26.00
C VAL A 338 -0.79 9.33 25.35
N ASN A 339 -1.95 9.10 24.72
CA ASN A 339 -2.22 7.92 23.90
C ASN A 339 -2.07 8.30 22.43
N THR A 340 -0.94 7.95 21.82
CA THR A 340 -0.72 8.20 20.41
C THR A 340 -1.06 6.95 19.60
N PHE A 341 -2.09 7.03 18.77
CA PHE A 341 -2.44 5.98 17.80
C PHE A 341 -1.91 6.36 16.43
N LEU A 342 -1.19 5.44 15.81
CA LEU A 342 -0.56 5.60 14.50
C LEU A 342 -1.05 4.50 13.56
N SER A 343 -1.16 4.83 12.29
CA SER A 343 -1.41 3.89 11.21
C SER A 343 -0.71 4.38 9.94
N LEU A 344 -0.77 3.57 8.88
CA LEU A 344 -0.41 4.00 7.54
C LEU A 344 -1.68 4.23 6.74
N ALA A 345 -1.72 5.36 6.04
CA ALA A 345 -2.79 5.73 5.12
C ALA A 345 -2.20 6.12 3.77
N SER A 346 -2.99 6.01 2.71
CA SER A 346 -2.63 6.43 1.36
C SER A 346 -3.68 7.37 0.81
N PHE A 347 -3.27 8.35 0.01
CA PHE A 347 -4.24 9.10 -0.79
C PHE A 347 -4.84 8.16 -1.83
N ASN A 348 -6.16 8.11 -1.93
CA ASN A 348 -6.80 7.50 -3.08
C ASN A 348 -6.43 8.31 -4.32
N LYS A 349 -5.47 7.83 -5.10
CA LYS A 349 -5.19 8.42 -6.41
C LYS A 349 -6.44 8.24 -7.24
N VAL A 350 -7.08 9.33 -7.62
CA VAL A 350 -8.25 9.28 -8.51
C VAL A 350 -7.78 8.62 -9.79
N THR A 351 -8.26 7.42 -10.07
CA THR A 351 -7.88 6.70 -11.28
C THR A 351 -8.60 7.32 -12.47
N SER A 352 -7.89 7.48 -13.58
CA SER A 352 -8.50 8.02 -14.78
C SER A 352 -9.41 6.98 -15.40
N ASP A 353 -10.58 7.41 -15.84
CA ASP A 353 -11.60 6.59 -16.51
C ASP A 353 -12.48 7.49 -17.38
N VAL A 354 -12.95 6.97 -18.51
CA VAL A 354 -13.78 7.73 -19.45
C VAL A 354 -14.73 6.81 -20.21
N ALA A 355 -15.98 7.24 -20.33
CA ALA A 355 -16.98 6.59 -21.18
C ALA A 355 -17.49 7.62 -22.18
N PHE A 356 -17.36 7.33 -23.47
CA PHE A 356 -17.69 8.28 -24.53
C PHE A 356 -18.00 7.60 -25.86
N PHE A 357 -18.74 8.29 -26.71
CA PHE A 357 -18.90 7.92 -28.12
C PHE A 357 -18.27 8.99 -29.00
N PHE A 358 -17.81 8.56 -30.18
CA PHE A 358 -17.17 9.43 -31.16
C PHE A 358 -17.78 9.24 -32.53
N GLU A 359 -17.96 10.33 -33.26
CA GLU A 359 -18.47 10.41 -34.63
C GLU A 359 -17.65 11.40 -35.44
N ALA A 360 -17.52 11.13 -36.74
CA ALA A 360 -16.85 12.01 -37.70
C ALA A 360 -17.58 11.92 -39.04
N TYR A 361 -17.76 13.03 -39.73
CA TYR A 361 -18.46 13.12 -41.01
C TYR A 361 -17.91 14.25 -41.88
N ARG A 362 -17.96 14.07 -43.21
CA ARG A 362 -17.50 15.07 -44.18
C ARG A 362 -18.57 16.17 -44.30
N GLU A 363 -18.21 17.42 -44.03
CA GLU A 363 -19.09 18.58 -44.17
C GLU A 363 -18.98 19.21 -45.57
N THR A 364 -17.74 19.36 -46.05
CA THR A 364 -17.42 19.88 -47.39
C THR A 364 -16.20 19.16 -47.94
N ILE A 365 -15.80 19.49 -49.17
CA ILE A 365 -14.51 19.04 -49.74
C ILE A 365 -13.31 19.25 -48.81
N ARG A 366 -13.34 20.32 -47.99
CA ARG A 366 -12.23 20.73 -47.14
C ARG A 366 -12.43 20.39 -45.66
N TRP A 367 -13.68 20.37 -45.19
CA TRP A 367 -13.96 20.29 -43.76
C TRP A 367 -14.56 18.95 -43.34
N VAL A 368 -14.00 18.37 -42.28
CA VAL A 368 -14.57 17.22 -41.56
C VAL A 368 -15.04 17.67 -40.19
N GLY A 369 -16.32 17.46 -39.92
CA GLY A 369 -16.91 17.65 -38.61
C GLY A 369 -16.63 16.44 -37.73
N THR A 370 -16.12 16.66 -36.53
CA THR A 370 -15.93 15.62 -35.52
C THR A 370 -16.67 15.98 -34.24
N HIS A 371 -17.30 14.98 -33.64
CA HIS A 371 -18.09 15.14 -32.42
C HIS A 371 -17.86 13.96 -31.49
N TRP A 372 -17.59 14.24 -30.22
CA TRP A 372 -17.68 13.23 -29.17
C TRP A 372 -18.46 13.76 -27.97
N ARG A 373 -19.19 12.85 -27.34
CA ARG A 373 -19.86 13.11 -26.08
C ARG A 373 -19.37 12.12 -25.04
N THR A 374 -18.97 12.64 -23.90
CA THR A 374 -18.63 11.83 -22.73
C THR A 374 -19.86 11.71 -21.82
N THR A 375 -20.07 10.53 -21.25
CA THR A 375 -21.08 10.30 -20.19
C THR A 375 -20.44 10.27 -18.81
N LYS A 376 -19.11 10.12 -18.76
CA LYS A 376 -18.30 10.09 -17.55
C LYS A 376 -16.88 10.49 -17.90
N GLU A 377 -16.31 11.38 -17.11
CA GLU A 377 -14.89 11.75 -17.13
C GLU A 377 -14.36 11.69 -15.70
N LEU A 378 -13.28 10.94 -15.46
CA LEU A 378 -12.58 10.94 -14.18
C LEU A 378 -11.11 11.23 -14.43
N ASN A 379 -10.59 12.26 -13.76
CA ASN A 379 -9.16 12.61 -13.72
C ASN A 379 -8.47 12.66 -15.10
N LEU A 380 -9.12 13.25 -16.10
CA LEU A 380 -8.58 13.39 -17.45
C LEU A 380 -7.62 14.58 -17.55
N ASP A 381 -6.61 14.43 -18.41
CA ASP A 381 -5.64 15.48 -18.72
C ASP A 381 -6.05 16.22 -20.00
N HIS A 382 -6.10 15.51 -21.13
CA HIS A 382 -6.54 16.05 -22.42
C HIS A 382 -6.96 14.97 -23.40
N TYR A 383 -7.62 15.41 -24.47
CA TYR A 383 -7.97 14.64 -25.65
C TYR A 383 -7.00 14.99 -26.79
N GLU A 384 -6.59 14.00 -27.56
CA GLU A 384 -5.94 14.14 -28.86
C GLU A 384 -6.87 13.60 -29.94
N LEU A 385 -7.41 14.49 -30.77
CA LEU A 385 -8.07 14.07 -32.01
C LEU A 385 -6.97 13.65 -32.99
N GLN A 386 -7.08 12.44 -33.52
CA GLN A 386 -6.10 11.89 -34.44
C GLN A 386 -6.72 11.53 -35.78
N ARG A 387 -5.95 11.78 -36.84
CA ARG A 387 -6.30 11.50 -38.23
C ARG A 387 -5.28 10.56 -38.86
N ARG A 388 -5.74 9.68 -39.74
CA ARG A 388 -4.93 8.90 -40.67
C ARG A 388 -5.61 8.90 -42.03
N ARG A 389 -4.95 9.37 -43.08
CA ARG A 389 -5.41 9.24 -44.47
C ARG A 389 -5.14 7.84 -45.01
N GLU A 390 -5.83 7.43 -46.07
CA GLU A 390 -5.67 6.08 -46.62
C GLU A 390 -4.21 5.73 -46.98
N ASN A 391 -3.44 6.69 -47.46
CA ASN A 391 -2.04 6.52 -47.82
C ASN A 391 -1.05 6.65 -46.65
N GLU A 392 -1.52 6.88 -45.43
CA GLU A 392 -0.70 7.03 -44.22
C GLU A 392 -0.68 5.73 -43.41
N ASP A 393 0.47 5.38 -42.83
CA ASP A 393 0.62 4.18 -42.00
C ASP A 393 0.20 4.39 -40.54
N SER A 394 0.12 5.64 -40.09
CA SER A 394 0.01 6.01 -38.67
C SER A 394 -1.02 7.11 -38.44
N PHE A 395 -1.59 7.15 -37.23
CA PHE A 395 -2.46 8.24 -36.79
C PHE A 395 -1.63 9.43 -36.28
N TYR A 396 -1.86 10.62 -36.81
CA TYR A 396 -1.26 11.87 -36.38
C TYR A 396 -2.25 12.72 -35.60
N THR A 397 -1.79 13.40 -34.55
CA THR A 397 -2.62 14.30 -33.75
C THR A 397 -2.89 15.59 -34.53
N VAL A 398 -4.16 15.84 -34.85
CA VAL A 398 -4.61 17.06 -35.54
C VAL A 398 -5.06 18.15 -34.57
N ALA A 399 -5.55 17.76 -33.38
CA ALA A 399 -5.95 18.70 -32.34
C ALA A 399 -5.70 18.15 -30.94
N LYS A 400 -5.35 19.05 -30.01
CA LYS A 400 -5.35 18.79 -28.57
C LYS A 400 -6.49 19.59 -27.94
N VAL A 401 -7.36 18.92 -27.23
CA VAL A 401 -8.57 19.53 -26.63
C VAL A 401 -8.57 19.24 -25.13
N ALA A 402 -8.68 20.30 -24.32
CA ALA A 402 -8.80 20.16 -22.87
C ALA A 402 -10.23 19.68 -22.52
N PRO A 403 -10.40 18.90 -21.43
CA PRO A 403 -11.73 18.58 -20.93
C PRO A 403 -12.48 19.88 -20.57
N HIS A 404 -13.78 19.92 -20.88
CA HIS A 404 -14.65 21.02 -20.44
C HIS A 404 -14.94 20.97 -18.93
N SER A 405 -14.62 19.84 -18.29
CA SER A 405 -14.76 19.62 -16.86
C SER A 405 -13.64 20.26 -16.03
N LEU A 406 -13.97 20.72 -14.83
CA LEU A 406 -12.96 21.19 -13.88
C LEU A 406 -12.10 20.00 -13.43
N ASN A 407 -10.78 20.13 -13.55
CA ASN A 407 -9.80 19.07 -13.24
C ASN A 407 -10.03 17.75 -14.00
N GLY A 408 -10.65 17.80 -15.19
CA GLY A 408 -10.89 16.61 -16.00
C GLY A 408 -11.85 15.60 -15.38
N THR A 409 -12.72 16.04 -14.48
CA THR A 409 -13.69 15.17 -13.79
C THR A 409 -15.10 15.70 -13.94
N SER A 410 -15.98 14.89 -14.53
CA SER A 410 -17.41 15.16 -14.67
C SER A 410 -18.22 13.87 -14.56
N ILE A 411 -19.27 13.93 -13.75
CA ILE A 411 -20.32 12.90 -13.66
C ILE A 411 -21.53 13.22 -14.56
N GLY A 412 -21.49 14.36 -15.26
CA GLY A 412 -22.50 14.78 -16.24
C GLY A 412 -21.97 14.67 -17.67
N THR A 413 -22.90 14.69 -18.63
CA THR A 413 -22.55 14.61 -20.05
C THR A 413 -21.87 15.89 -20.54
N LEU A 414 -20.80 15.74 -21.31
CA LEU A 414 -20.11 16.86 -21.95
C LEU A 414 -19.96 16.59 -23.44
N ASP A 415 -20.19 17.63 -24.23
CA ASP A 415 -20.11 17.61 -25.69
C ASP A 415 -18.85 18.34 -26.17
N TYR A 416 -18.23 17.77 -27.18
CA TYR A 416 -17.02 18.30 -27.80
C TYR A 416 -17.16 18.24 -29.31
N ASN A 417 -16.78 19.33 -29.96
CA ASN A 417 -16.81 19.46 -31.41
C ASN A 417 -15.47 20.00 -31.89
N TYR A 418 -14.97 19.45 -32.98
CA TYR A 418 -13.80 19.97 -33.67
C TYR A 418 -13.95 19.81 -35.17
N ARG A 419 -13.61 20.84 -35.93
CA ARG A 419 -13.65 20.81 -37.39
C ARG A 419 -12.24 20.73 -37.94
N ASP A 420 -11.91 19.61 -38.56
CA ASP A 420 -10.59 19.36 -39.14
C ASP A 420 -10.51 19.86 -40.59
N ASP A 421 -9.40 20.51 -40.93
CA ASP A 421 -9.07 20.94 -42.29
C ASP A 421 -8.40 19.76 -43.02
N ASP A 422 -9.21 19.01 -43.75
CA ASP A 422 -8.82 17.83 -44.49
C ASP A 422 -9.35 17.91 -45.92
N GLU A 423 -8.73 18.78 -46.72
CA GLU A 423 -8.86 18.75 -48.18
C GLU A 423 -8.16 17.50 -48.72
N TYR A 424 -8.86 16.38 -48.65
CA TYR A 424 -8.40 15.07 -49.09
C TYR A 424 -9.52 14.36 -49.83
N ASP A 425 -9.20 13.87 -51.02
CA ASP A 425 -10.14 13.32 -51.97
C ASP A 425 -10.25 11.79 -51.88
N ASN A 426 -9.78 11.18 -50.79
CA ASN A 426 -9.91 9.76 -50.51
C ASN A 426 -10.33 9.50 -49.05
N TRP A 427 -10.37 8.23 -48.60
CA TRP A 427 -10.81 7.87 -47.25
C TRP A 427 -9.92 8.48 -46.18
N THR A 428 -10.56 9.09 -45.17
CA THR A 428 -9.89 9.57 -43.98
C THR A 428 -10.42 8.86 -42.75
N TYR A 429 -9.55 8.45 -41.85
CA TYR A 429 -9.88 7.74 -40.61
C TYR A 429 -9.59 8.65 -39.41
N TYR A 430 -10.54 8.74 -38.49
CA TYR A 430 -10.42 9.53 -37.27
C TYR A 430 -10.59 8.66 -36.03
N ARG A 431 -9.90 9.05 -34.96
CA ARG A 431 -10.15 8.53 -33.61
C ARG A 431 -9.81 9.60 -32.58
N VAL A 432 -10.34 9.46 -31.38
CA VAL A 432 -9.93 10.24 -30.21
C VAL A 432 -9.08 9.38 -29.31
N LYS A 433 -7.91 9.90 -28.93
CA LYS A 433 -7.01 9.33 -27.93
C LYS A 433 -7.11 10.19 -26.68
N VAL A 434 -7.39 9.59 -25.53
CA VAL A 434 -7.59 10.30 -24.25
C VAL A 434 -6.40 10.02 -23.34
N PHE A 435 -5.89 11.05 -22.68
CA PHE A 435 -4.85 10.92 -21.66
C PHE A 435 -5.44 11.19 -20.28
N GLY A 436 -5.23 10.24 -19.36
CA GLY A 436 -5.46 10.42 -17.94
C GLY A 436 -4.30 11.15 -17.26
N ARG A 437 -4.57 11.90 -16.19
CA ARG A 437 -3.51 12.50 -15.36
C ARG A 437 -2.68 11.44 -14.60
N ASP A 438 -3.17 10.21 -14.54
CA ASP A 438 -2.45 9.05 -14.03
C ASP A 438 -1.58 8.34 -15.08
N GLY A 439 -1.57 8.82 -16.34
CA GLY A 439 -0.82 8.26 -17.46
C GLY A 439 -1.56 7.19 -18.26
N LYS A 440 -2.79 6.80 -17.87
CA LYS A 440 -3.60 5.87 -18.67
C LYS A 440 -4.03 6.48 -19.99
N ILE A 441 -4.21 5.62 -20.98
CA ILE A 441 -4.62 6.02 -22.32
C ILE A 441 -5.88 5.25 -22.71
N PHE A 442 -6.87 5.98 -23.25
CA PHE A 442 -8.10 5.41 -23.80
C PHE A 442 -8.25 5.78 -25.27
N TYR A 443 -8.96 4.95 -26.04
CA TYR A 443 -9.21 5.19 -27.45
C TYR A 443 -10.69 5.07 -27.77
N SER A 444 -11.16 5.89 -28.69
CA SER A 444 -12.46 5.68 -29.33
C SER A 444 -12.40 4.55 -30.35
N ALA A 445 -13.57 4.10 -30.81
CA ALA A 445 -13.65 3.41 -32.10
C ALA A 445 -13.13 4.33 -33.23
N VAL A 446 -12.51 3.73 -34.25
CA VAL A 446 -12.09 4.46 -35.45
C VAL A 446 -13.31 4.74 -36.31
N ARG A 447 -13.46 5.99 -36.77
CA ARG A 447 -14.50 6.42 -37.69
C ARG A 447 -13.92 6.70 -39.06
N GLN A 448 -14.48 6.06 -40.07
CA GLN A 448 -14.09 6.24 -41.46
C GLN A 448 -14.98 7.31 -42.08
N VAL A 449 -14.37 8.26 -42.75
CA VAL A 449 -15.02 9.41 -43.39
C VAL A 449 -14.73 9.34 -44.89
N PRO A 450 -15.76 9.24 -45.75
CA PRO A 450 -15.56 9.22 -47.19
C PRO A 450 -15.07 10.57 -47.69
N TRP A 451 -14.49 10.55 -48.89
CA TRP A 451 -14.18 11.75 -49.64
C TRP A 451 -15.46 12.43 -50.15
N TRP A 452 -15.33 13.69 -50.55
CA TRP A 452 -16.39 14.42 -51.21
C TRP A 452 -16.28 14.27 -52.72
N ILE A 453 -17.39 13.99 -53.40
CA ILE A 453 -17.43 13.95 -54.86
C ILE A 453 -17.93 15.29 -55.38
N GLU A 454 -17.13 15.97 -56.19
CA GLU A 454 -17.53 17.22 -56.83
C GLU A 454 -17.10 17.29 -58.29
N ILE A 455 -18.00 17.75 -59.14
CA ILE A 455 -17.71 18.07 -60.53
C ILE A 455 -18.04 19.55 -60.75
N THR A 456 -17.04 20.35 -61.10
CA THR A 456 -17.20 21.78 -61.41
C THR A 456 -16.87 22.06 -62.87
N ILE A 457 -17.56 23.04 -63.46
CA ILE A 457 -17.38 23.43 -64.85
C ILE A 457 -17.13 24.93 -64.90
N THR A 458 -15.96 25.34 -65.39
CA THR A 458 -15.54 26.75 -65.40
C THR A 458 -14.82 27.16 -66.70
N PRO A 459 -15.07 28.37 -67.24
CA PRO A 459 -16.12 29.30 -66.86
C PRO A 459 -17.51 28.83 -67.34
N ASN A 460 -18.55 29.35 -66.71
CA ASN A 460 -19.93 29.16 -67.13
C ASN A 460 -20.73 30.44 -66.78
N PRO A 461 -21.17 31.26 -67.75
CA PRO A 461 -21.13 31.03 -69.21
C PRO A 461 -19.72 30.97 -69.81
N ASN A 462 -19.58 30.39 -71.01
CA ASN A 462 -18.33 30.29 -71.78
C ASN A 462 -18.53 30.53 -73.28
N ASN A 463 -17.44 30.60 -74.04
CA ASN A 463 -17.41 30.73 -75.50
C ASN A 463 -17.08 29.39 -76.18
N GLY A 464 -17.69 28.30 -75.72
CA GLY A 464 -17.39 26.94 -76.20
C GLY A 464 -16.13 26.34 -75.61
N ASN A 465 -15.35 27.10 -74.84
CA ASN A 465 -14.18 26.61 -74.11
C ASN A 465 -14.45 26.59 -72.60
N PHE A 466 -14.41 25.41 -71.99
CA PHE A 466 -14.57 25.25 -70.54
C PHE A 466 -13.70 24.11 -70.02
N THR A 467 -13.46 24.14 -68.73
CA THR A 467 -12.75 23.10 -68.00
C THR A 467 -13.75 22.35 -67.12
N VAL A 468 -13.66 21.02 -67.14
CA VAL A 468 -14.29 20.16 -66.15
C VAL A 468 -13.24 19.78 -65.10
N ASN A 469 -13.49 20.12 -63.83
CA ASN A 469 -12.70 19.63 -62.71
C ASN A 469 -13.47 18.54 -61.97
N LEU A 470 -12.81 17.41 -61.73
CA LEU A 470 -13.31 16.28 -60.95
C LEU A 470 -12.55 16.21 -59.64
N VAL A 471 -13.28 16.11 -58.53
CA VAL A 471 -12.75 15.86 -57.18
C VAL A 471 -13.38 14.59 -56.65
N GLY A 472 -12.57 13.73 -56.02
CA GLY A 472 -13.05 12.50 -55.39
C GLY A 472 -13.50 11.44 -56.38
N ILE A 473 -13.10 11.56 -57.64
CA ILE A 473 -13.41 10.60 -58.70
C ILE A 473 -12.08 10.08 -59.22
N HIS A 474 -11.74 8.86 -58.82
CA HIS A 474 -10.46 8.20 -59.13
C HIS A 474 -10.57 7.19 -60.27
N HIS A 475 -11.73 7.14 -60.92
CA HIS A 475 -12.04 6.27 -62.05
C HIS A 475 -12.47 7.10 -63.27
N LYS A 476 -12.67 6.44 -64.41
CA LYS A 476 -13.02 7.11 -65.67
C LYS A 476 -14.51 7.47 -65.70
N LEU A 477 -14.84 8.72 -66.05
CA LEU A 477 -16.22 9.15 -66.29
C LEU A 477 -16.48 9.35 -67.77
N ARG A 478 -17.64 8.95 -68.26
CA ARG A 478 -18.12 9.33 -69.60
C ARG A 478 -18.96 10.60 -69.49
N MET A 479 -18.56 11.66 -70.16
CA MET A 479 -19.29 12.93 -70.26
C MET A 479 -19.98 13.03 -71.61
N VAL A 480 -21.29 13.26 -71.59
CA VAL A 480 -22.11 13.48 -72.79
C VAL A 480 -22.74 14.88 -72.74
N ILE A 481 -22.56 15.66 -73.81
CA ILE A 481 -23.14 16.99 -73.98
C ILE A 481 -24.41 16.87 -74.82
N HIS A 482 -25.54 17.33 -74.30
CA HIS A 482 -26.81 17.41 -75.03
C HIS A 482 -27.22 18.87 -75.24
N ASP A 483 -27.81 19.17 -76.39
CA ASP A 483 -28.53 20.43 -76.57
C ASP A 483 -29.92 20.40 -75.87
N VAL A 484 -30.63 21.54 -75.87
CA VAL A 484 -31.96 21.65 -75.24
C VAL A 484 -33.02 20.70 -75.84
N LEU A 485 -32.78 20.16 -77.03
CA LEU A 485 -33.66 19.17 -77.68
C LEU A 485 -33.23 17.72 -77.38
N GLY A 486 -32.23 17.52 -76.52
CA GLY A 486 -31.70 16.21 -76.15
C GLY A 486 -30.79 15.58 -77.21
N ARG A 487 -30.37 16.33 -78.23
CA ARG A 487 -29.46 15.79 -79.24
C ARG A 487 -28.02 15.79 -78.71
N GLU A 488 -27.34 14.67 -78.83
CA GLU A 488 -25.93 14.53 -78.48
C GLU A 488 -25.06 15.42 -79.37
N ARG A 489 -24.21 16.23 -78.74
CA ARG A 489 -23.26 17.14 -79.39
C ARG A 489 -21.81 16.76 -79.15
N ASP A 490 -21.58 15.99 -78.10
CA ASP A 490 -20.27 15.46 -77.76
C ASP A 490 -20.40 14.30 -76.79
N ASN A 491 -19.47 13.36 -76.88
CA ASN A 491 -19.39 12.22 -75.99
C ASN A 491 -17.92 11.85 -75.84
N ARG A 492 -17.41 11.95 -74.61
CA ARG A 492 -15.99 11.73 -74.32
C ARG A 492 -15.78 11.04 -72.98
N LEU A 493 -14.66 10.34 -72.89
CA LEU A 493 -14.17 9.77 -71.64
C LEU A 493 -13.23 10.76 -70.95
N LEU A 494 -13.51 11.08 -69.70
CA LEU A 494 -12.67 11.88 -68.83
C LEU A 494 -11.73 10.94 -68.07
N THR A 495 -10.43 11.08 -68.33
CA THR A 495 -9.37 10.27 -67.72
C THR A 495 -8.45 11.09 -66.81
N SER A 496 -8.73 12.37 -66.63
CA SER A 496 -7.94 13.31 -65.84
C SER A 496 -8.87 14.15 -64.95
N ASN A 497 -8.41 14.48 -63.74
CA ASN A 497 -9.12 15.33 -62.80
C ASN A 497 -9.34 16.75 -63.32
N HIS A 498 -8.55 17.18 -64.30
CA HIS A 498 -8.72 18.44 -65.01
C HIS A 498 -8.77 18.16 -66.51
N THR A 499 -9.92 18.42 -67.13
CA THR A 499 -10.11 18.20 -68.57
C THR A 499 -10.58 19.50 -69.22
N PHE A 500 -9.74 20.04 -70.11
CA PHE A 500 -10.11 21.16 -70.97
C PHE A 500 -10.96 20.66 -72.14
N VAL A 501 -12.07 21.34 -72.39
CA VAL A 501 -13.03 21.05 -73.44
C VAL A 501 -13.14 22.27 -74.34
N SER A 502 -12.73 22.11 -75.60
CA SER A 502 -12.90 23.13 -76.64
C SER A 502 -13.91 22.65 -77.68
N LYS A 503 -14.99 23.43 -77.83
CA LYS A 503 -16.13 23.20 -78.70
C LYS A 503 -16.65 24.53 -79.22
N SER A 504 -15.80 25.24 -79.95
CA SER A 504 -16.13 26.52 -80.61
C SER A 504 -17.19 26.37 -81.71
N ASP A 505 -17.51 25.14 -82.10
CA ASP A 505 -18.54 24.78 -83.08
C ASP A 505 -19.96 24.73 -82.46
N LEU A 506 -20.09 24.81 -81.13
CA LEU A 506 -21.40 24.84 -80.48
C LEU A 506 -22.06 26.23 -80.65
N PRO A 507 -23.25 26.31 -81.26
CA PRO A 507 -24.01 27.56 -81.30
C PRO A 507 -24.28 28.12 -79.90
N ALA A 508 -24.41 29.45 -79.79
CA ALA A 508 -24.82 30.09 -78.55
C ALA A 508 -26.15 29.48 -78.05
N GLY A 509 -26.19 29.05 -76.79
CA GLY A 509 -27.30 28.28 -76.27
C GLY A 509 -27.03 27.57 -74.95
N LEU A 510 -28.04 26.82 -74.51
CA LEU A 510 -28.01 26.04 -73.28
C LEU A 510 -27.67 24.58 -73.60
N TYR A 511 -26.73 24.01 -72.84
CA TYR A 511 -26.32 22.62 -72.94
C TYR A 511 -26.38 21.91 -71.59
N ILE A 512 -26.68 20.62 -71.63
CA ILE A 512 -26.73 19.74 -70.47
C ILE A 512 -25.59 18.73 -70.57
N LEU A 513 -24.68 18.77 -69.60
CA LEU A 513 -23.59 17.81 -69.44
C LEU A 513 -24.04 16.72 -68.46
N THR A 514 -24.05 15.47 -68.92
CA THR A 514 -24.33 14.31 -68.07
C THR A 514 -23.06 13.49 -67.89
N PHE A 515 -22.71 13.19 -66.64
CA PHE A 515 -21.53 12.41 -66.27
C PHE A 515 -21.96 11.01 -65.82
N TYR A 516 -21.43 9.99 -66.48
CA TYR A 516 -21.71 8.58 -66.22
C TYR A 516 -20.48 7.90 -65.63
N ASP A 517 -20.67 7.13 -64.57
CA ASP A 517 -19.64 6.28 -63.98
C ASP A 517 -19.46 5.02 -64.81
N THR A 518 -18.31 4.88 -65.46
CA THR A 518 -18.06 3.72 -66.34
C THR A 518 -17.75 2.44 -65.57
N GLU A 519 -17.46 2.51 -64.27
CA GLU A 519 -17.20 1.36 -63.40
C GLU A 519 -18.45 0.93 -62.62
N ASP A 520 -19.44 1.81 -62.48
CA ASP A 520 -20.75 1.52 -61.87
C ASP A 520 -21.89 1.50 -62.91
N ALA A 521 -21.78 0.61 -63.90
CA ALA A 521 -22.82 0.32 -64.90
C ALA A 521 -23.40 1.56 -65.63
N ASP A 522 -22.57 2.56 -65.93
CA ASP A 522 -23.00 3.83 -66.53
C ASP A 522 -24.07 4.55 -65.69
N ARG A 523 -23.99 4.47 -64.35
CA ARG A 523 -24.86 5.25 -63.47
C ARG A 523 -24.55 6.74 -63.61
N VAL A 524 -25.59 7.58 -63.65
CA VAL A 524 -25.43 9.03 -63.67
C VAL A 524 -24.85 9.50 -62.33
N VAL A 525 -23.66 10.10 -62.37
CA VAL A 525 -22.97 10.69 -61.20
C VAL A 525 -23.48 12.11 -60.95
N LYS A 526 -23.58 12.92 -62.01
CA LYS A 526 -24.06 14.31 -61.94
C LYS A 526 -24.58 14.75 -63.30
N THR A 527 -25.48 15.71 -63.28
CA THR A 527 -25.88 16.49 -64.45
C THR A 527 -25.59 17.97 -64.17
N ALA A 528 -25.03 18.68 -65.14
CA ALA A 528 -24.67 20.08 -65.01
C ALA A 528 -25.10 20.88 -66.23
N LYS A 529 -25.55 22.11 -66.00
CA LYS A 529 -25.96 23.05 -67.05
C LYS A 529 -24.78 23.93 -67.45
N VAL A 530 -24.56 24.10 -68.75
CA VAL A 530 -23.55 25.01 -69.32
C VAL A 530 -24.21 25.96 -70.32
N VAL A 531 -23.83 27.24 -70.27
CA VAL A 531 -24.32 28.27 -71.19
C VAL A 531 -23.18 28.71 -72.11
N VAL A 532 -23.38 28.58 -73.41
CA VAL A 532 -22.43 29.06 -74.44
C VAL A 532 -22.91 30.42 -74.94
N VAL A 533 -22.06 31.43 -74.86
CA VAL A 533 -22.26 32.80 -75.34
C VAL A 533 -21.11 33.12 -76.30
N HIS A 534 -21.42 33.25 -77.58
CA HIS A 534 -20.48 33.65 -78.63
C HIS A 534 -20.87 35.02 -79.15
#